data_AF-A0A7R9U1N4-F1
#
_entry.id   AF-A0A7R9U1N4-F1
#
_cell.length_a   1.000
_cell.length_b   1.000
_cell.length_c   1.000
_cell.angle_alpha   90.00
_cell.angle_beta   90.00
_cell.angle_gamma   90.00
#
_symmetry.space_group_name_H-M   'P 1'
#
loop_
_entity.id
_entity.type
_entity.pdbx_description
1 polymer ?
#
loop_
_entity_poly.entity_id
_entity_poly.type
_entity_poly.pdbx_seq_one_letter_code
_entity_poly.pdbx_strand_id
1 'polypeptide(L)'
;APLADFQFLSRHRKGLPGEGTQELSSLPATLEVVPTSFASDRPQVYSIGVKPTTRQQPTSPEREEARKLIEFLFEHRSIWTKWSLRKHLQQVSKYQIDAVLREATFTYVQGPWVFCQVKFGYDPKADAIGRFFQPVRMRLSVERLKAYKSIFKRMKEAFCESPREEAEAVESKGAEEDLMGRVRTQFKATIVEMLRGAKPTYMGVDLTSNMLLPLIDVSERELQNRLLNAYWNDACDDQYGWWTPLQIKDFTAHISSHLEGCFSKMNTLVEEAERSATSE
;
A
#
# COMPACT_ATOMS: atom_id res chain seq x y z
N ALA A 1 -9.63 1.96 8.60
CA ALA A 1 -8.22 1.69 8.24
C ALA A 1 -7.45 1.52 9.54
N PRO A 2 -6.70 0.44 9.77
CA PRO A 2 -6.12 0.18 11.08
C PRO A 2 -4.85 1.03 11.25
N LEU A 3 -5.02 2.19 11.89
CA LEU A 3 -3.90 2.94 12.49
C LEU A 3 -3.51 2.38 13.87
N ALA A 4 -4.21 1.33 14.35
CA ALA A 4 -4.13 0.86 15.72
C ALA A 4 -2.96 -0.10 16.03
N ASP A 5 -2.31 -0.71 15.03
CA ASP A 5 -1.40 -1.85 15.29
C ASP A 5 0.10 -1.50 15.32
N PHE A 6 0.47 -0.21 15.25
CA PHE A 6 1.88 0.20 15.15
C PHE A 6 2.74 -0.09 16.40
N GLN A 7 2.13 -0.28 17.59
CA GLN A 7 2.88 -0.52 18.82
C GLN A 7 3.50 -1.93 18.92
N PHE A 8 3.13 -2.87 18.04
CA PHE A 8 3.58 -4.26 18.14
C PHE A 8 4.95 -4.53 17.46
N LEU A 9 5.43 -3.63 16.60
CA LEU A 9 6.58 -3.90 15.72
C LEU A 9 7.97 -3.72 16.37
N SER A 10 8.06 -3.28 17.63
CA SER A 10 9.36 -2.99 18.29
C SER A 10 9.96 -4.15 19.09
N ARG A 11 9.34 -5.33 19.13
CA ARG A 11 9.75 -6.43 20.02
C ARG A 11 10.00 -7.76 19.30
N HIS A 12 10.99 -7.87 18.41
CA HIS A 12 11.56 -9.18 18.09
C HIS A 12 13.05 -9.12 17.73
N ARG A 13 13.89 -9.39 18.74
CA ARG A 13 15.19 -10.04 18.57
C ARG A 13 15.34 -11.11 19.66
N LYS A 14 15.12 -12.36 19.29
CA LYS A 14 15.52 -13.60 20.00
C LYS A 14 15.59 -14.64 18.88
N GLY A 15 16.73 -15.04 18.35
CA GLY A 15 17.89 -15.66 19.00
C GLY A 15 18.16 -16.92 18.18
N LEU A 16 19.30 -17.00 17.51
CA LEU A 16 19.75 -18.24 16.85
C LEU A 16 20.28 -19.21 17.92
N PRO A 17 19.97 -20.51 17.86
CA PRO A 17 20.63 -21.49 18.71
C PRO A 17 22.05 -21.73 18.19
N GLY A 18 23.01 -21.71 19.10
CA GLY A 18 24.39 -22.07 18.82
C GLY A 18 24.59 -23.59 18.84
N GLU A 19 25.37 -24.06 17.87
CA GLU A 19 26.22 -25.26 17.93
C GLU A 19 27.58 -24.75 17.40
N GLY A 20 28.74 -24.94 18.02
CA GLY A 20 29.26 -26.14 18.67
C GLY A 20 30.56 -26.54 17.94
N THR A 21 31.63 -25.77 18.20
CA THR A 21 33.08 -25.99 18.09
C THR A 21 33.64 -27.17 17.26
N GLN A 22 34.62 -26.90 16.38
CA GLN A 22 35.95 -27.58 16.39
C GLN A 22 37.02 -26.81 15.59
N GLU A 23 38.19 -26.67 16.22
CA GLU A 23 39.43 -26.07 15.70
C GLU A 23 40.16 -27.02 14.74
N LEU A 24 40.97 -26.47 13.81
CA LEU A 24 42.26 -27.04 13.37
C LEU A 24 43.10 -26.03 12.54
N SER A 25 44.14 -25.50 13.20
CA SER A 25 45.55 -25.35 12.76
C SER A 25 45.98 -24.70 11.42
N SER A 26 46.68 -23.56 11.57
CA SER A 26 48.06 -23.21 11.12
C SER A 26 48.47 -22.89 9.65
N LEU A 27 48.80 -21.59 9.44
CA LEU A 27 49.97 -20.94 8.74
C LEU A 27 50.05 -20.84 7.19
N PRO A 28 50.82 -19.89 6.59
CA PRO A 28 51.36 -18.58 7.05
C PRO A 28 51.10 -17.36 6.09
N ALA A 29 51.64 -16.19 6.49
CA ALA A 29 51.71 -14.86 5.85
C ALA A 29 51.96 -14.86 4.32
N THR A 30 51.51 -13.90 3.51
CA THR A 30 51.81 -12.45 3.56
C THR A 30 50.99 -11.78 2.45
N LEU A 31 50.40 -10.60 2.68
CA LEU A 31 50.16 -9.60 1.63
C LEU A 31 49.80 -8.26 2.29
N GLU A 32 50.79 -7.37 2.28
CA GLU A 32 50.61 -5.96 2.54
C GLU A 32 49.74 -5.34 1.45
N VAL A 33 48.70 -4.59 1.84
CA VAL A 33 48.16 -3.50 1.03
C VAL A 33 47.92 -2.32 1.96
N VAL A 34 48.68 -1.26 1.69
CA VAL A 34 48.67 0.07 2.30
C VAL A 34 47.30 0.76 2.09
N PRO A 35 46.86 1.65 3.00
CA PRO A 35 45.49 2.12 3.05
C PRO A 35 45.25 3.29 2.09
N THR A 36 44.15 3.24 1.35
CA THR A 36 43.67 4.38 0.56
C THR A 36 42.35 4.87 1.14
N SER A 37 42.48 5.91 1.95
CA SER A 37 41.57 7.03 2.18
C SER A 37 40.05 6.75 2.27
N PHE A 38 39.57 6.99 3.48
CA PHE A 38 38.25 7.53 3.79
C PHE A 38 37.74 8.56 2.77
N ALA A 39 36.44 8.43 2.48
CA ALA A 39 35.43 9.51 2.41
C ALA A 39 34.65 9.54 1.09
N SER A 40 33.49 8.86 1.08
CA SER A 40 32.20 9.48 0.74
C SER A 40 31.06 8.44 0.83
N ASP A 41 30.80 7.92 2.04
CA ASP A 41 29.56 7.20 2.38
C ASP A 41 28.40 8.19 2.54
N ARG A 42 28.03 8.84 1.44
CA ARG A 42 26.70 9.42 1.32
C ARG A 42 26.00 8.67 0.21
N PRO A 43 24.80 8.11 0.44
CA PRO A 43 23.99 7.63 -0.67
C PRO A 43 23.87 8.78 -1.68
N GLN A 44 24.05 8.49 -2.97
CA GLN A 44 23.73 9.45 -4.03
C GLN A 44 22.21 9.67 -4.03
N VAL A 45 21.76 10.50 -3.09
CA VAL A 45 20.45 11.11 -3.10
C VAL A 45 20.50 12.06 -4.28
N TYR A 46 19.95 11.63 -5.42
CA TYR A 46 19.53 12.56 -6.46
C TYR A 46 18.32 13.34 -5.92
N SER A 47 18.53 14.13 -4.87
CA SER A 47 17.73 15.31 -4.65
C SER A 47 18.03 16.18 -5.85
N ILE A 48 17.05 16.38 -6.73
CA ILE A 48 17.06 17.56 -7.60
C ILE A 48 17.32 18.72 -6.63
N GLY A 49 18.50 19.31 -6.72
CA GLY A 49 19.05 20.28 -5.77
C GLY A 49 18.30 21.60 -5.81
N VAL A 50 17.00 21.57 -5.59
CA VAL A 50 16.23 22.75 -5.23
C VAL A 50 16.45 22.90 -3.73
N LYS A 51 17.44 23.72 -3.36
CA LYS A 51 17.45 24.31 -2.02
C LYS A 51 16.04 24.84 -1.76
N PRO A 52 15.41 24.58 -0.60
CA PRO A 52 14.13 25.19 -0.30
C PRO A 52 14.34 26.70 -0.29
N THR A 53 14.04 27.35 -1.41
CA THR A 53 13.92 28.79 -1.48
C THR A 53 12.72 29.08 -0.62
N THR A 54 12.98 29.53 0.62
CA THR A 54 12.01 30.05 1.58
C THR A 54 11.37 31.30 1.00
N ARG A 55 10.61 31.14 -0.07
CA ARG A 55 9.65 32.14 -0.53
C ARG A 55 8.42 31.83 0.30
N GLN A 56 8.33 32.48 1.46
CA GLN A 56 7.12 32.48 2.27
C GLN A 56 6.01 33.11 1.40
N GLN A 57 5.34 32.27 0.62
CA GLN A 57 4.03 32.63 0.11
C GLN A 57 3.13 32.78 1.33
N PRO A 58 2.25 33.79 1.39
CA PRO A 58 1.27 33.91 2.45
C PRO A 58 0.56 32.56 2.59
N THR A 59 0.74 31.91 3.74
CA THR A 59 0.18 30.59 3.99
C THR A 59 -1.33 30.74 4.09
N SER A 60 -2.03 30.28 3.05
CA SER A 60 -3.49 30.17 3.14
C SER A 60 -3.83 29.26 4.33
N PRO A 61 -4.95 29.51 5.03
CA PRO A 61 -5.37 28.67 6.15
C PRO A 61 -5.48 27.18 5.76
N GLU A 62 -5.94 26.90 4.54
CA GLU A 62 -6.01 25.55 3.97
C GLU A 62 -4.63 24.86 3.86
N ARG A 63 -3.58 25.62 3.52
CA ARG A 63 -2.22 25.08 3.42
C ARG A 63 -1.66 24.74 4.79
N GLU A 64 -1.94 25.57 5.78
CA GLU A 64 -1.54 25.35 7.17
C GLU A 64 -2.23 24.11 7.76
N GLU A 65 -3.52 23.94 7.47
CA GLU A 65 -4.27 22.74 7.85
C GLU A 65 -3.68 21.48 7.18
N ALA A 66 -3.41 21.54 5.87
CA ALA A 66 -2.74 20.46 5.14
C ALA A 66 -1.39 20.09 5.77
N ARG A 67 -0.61 21.10 6.18
CA ARG A 67 0.68 20.90 6.86
C ARG A 67 0.50 20.13 8.16
N LYS A 68 -0.38 20.58 9.05
CA LYS A 68 -0.63 19.90 10.33
C LYS A 68 -1.07 18.45 10.17
N LEU A 69 -1.96 18.18 9.22
CA LEU A 69 -2.42 16.83 8.93
C LEU A 69 -1.29 15.93 8.39
N ILE A 70 -0.46 16.46 7.48
CA ILE A 70 0.69 15.73 6.92
C ILE A 70 1.73 15.45 8.02
N GLU A 71 2.04 16.44 8.86
CA GLU A 71 2.96 16.28 10.00
C GLU A 71 2.47 15.17 10.94
N PHE A 72 1.19 15.20 11.32
CA PHE A 72 0.57 14.14 12.12
C PHE A 72 0.71 12.75 11.49
N LEU A 73 0.50 12.60 10.18
CA LEU A 73 0.69 11.32 9.49
C LEU A 73 2.16 10.87 9.49
N PHE A 74 3.11 11.80 9.36
CA PHE A 74 4.55 11.54 9.41
C PHE A 74 5.12 11.32 10.82
N GLU A 75 4.36 11.61 11.88
CA GLU A 75 4.69 11.19 13.25
C GLU A 75 4.39 9.69 13.45
N HIS A 76 3.34 9.18 12.82
CA HIS A 76 2.94 7.77 12.95
C HIS A 76 3.69 6.85 11.97
N ARG A 77 4.04 7.37 10.79
CA ARG A 77 4.71 6.61 9.73
C ARG A 77 5.64 7.52 8.93
N SER A 78 6.94 7.24 8.97
CA SER A 78 7.96 8.09 8.34
C SER A 78 8.01 8.01 6.80
N ILE A 79 7.39 7.00 6.20
CA ILE A 79 7.43 6.73 4.76
C ILE A 79 6.03 6.52 4.20
N TRP A 80 5.64 7.29 3.20
CA TRP A 80 4.34 7.14 2.55
C TRP A 80 4.44 7.10 1.02
N THR A 81 3.46 6.52 0.34
CA THR A 81 3.27 6.85 -1.08
C THR A 81 2.33 8.04 -1.20
N LYS A 82 2.43 8.81 -2.30
CA LYS A 82 1.47 9.89 -2.58
C LYS A 82 0.03 9.38 -2.63
N TRP A 83 -0.17 8.15 -3.10
CA TRP A 83 -1.49 7.55 -3.15
C TRP A 83 -2.01 7.26 -1.73
N SER A 84 -1.22 6.63 -0.87
CA SER A 84 -1.60 6.33 0.51
C SER A 84 -1.94 7.62 1.27
N LEU A 85 -1.16 8.69 1.11
CA LEU A 85 -1.46 10.00 1.71
C LEU A 85 -2.81 10.56 1.26
N ARG A 86 -3.11 10.52 -0.04
CA ARG A 86 -4.39 11.02 -0.58
C ARG A 86 -5.61 10.27 -0.02
N LYS A 87 -5.45 8.99 0.33
CA LYS A 87 -6.50 8.21 0.98
C LYS A 87 -6.82 8.74 2.39
N HIS A 88 -5.81 9.24 3.11
CA HIS A 88 -5.97 9.82 4.45
C HIS A 88 -6.35 11.32 4.42
N LEU A 89 -6.12 12.00 3.30
CA LEU A 89 -6.28 13.45 3.14
C LEU A 89 -7.33 13.79 2.07
N GLN A 90 -8.47 13.11 2.08
CA GLN A 90 -9.53 13.31 1.08
C GLN A 90 -10.14 14.72 1.10
N GLN A 91 -10.09 15.38 2.27
CA GLN A 91 -10.53 16.76 2.49
C GLN A 91 -9.53 17.81 2.00
N VAL A 92 -8.28 17.42 1.70
CA VAL A 92 -7.23 18.34 1.28
C VAL A 92 -7.04 18.25 -0.23
N SER A 93 -6.98 19.39 -0.91
CA SER A 93 -6.76 19.39 -2.35
C SER A 93 -5.39 18.79 -2.72
N LYS A 94 -5.34 18.07 -3.84
CA LYS A 94 -4.11 17.45 -4.36
C LYS A 94 -2.95 18.47 -4.48
N TYR A 95 -3.27 19.69 -4.90
CA TYR A 95 -2.28 20.76 -5.04
C TYR A 95 -1.63 21.13 -3.70
N GLN A 96 -2.42 21.27 -2.63
CA GLN A 96 -1.90 21.58 -1.29
C GLN A 96 -1.04 20.43 -0.75
N ILE A 97 -1.49 19.18 -0.94
CA ILE A 97 -0.69 17.99 -0.57
C ILE A 97 0.66 18.02 -1.29
N ASP A 98 0.68 18.19 -2.61
CA ASP A 98 1.92 18.21 -3.40
C ASP A 98 2.81 19.43 -3.07
N ALA A 99 2.24 20.56 -2.62
CA ALA A 99 3.00 21.72 -2.16
C ALA A 99 3.70 21.44 -0.82
N VAL A 100 2.96 20.96 0.18
CA VAL A 100 3.51 20.66 1.52
C VAL A 100 4.55 19.53 1.45
N LEU A 101 4.29 18.47 0.67
CA LEU A 101 5.24 17.35 0.58
C LEU A 101 6.60 17.74 0.04
N ARG A 102 6.68 18.71 -0.88
CA ARG A 102 7.95 19.23 -1.40
C ARG A 102 8.80 19.93 -0.34
N GLU A 103 8.19 20.36 0.77
CA GLU A 103 8.85 21.08 1.86
C GLU A 103 9.15 20.17 3.06
N ALA A 104 8.35 19.11 3.26
CA ALA A 104 8.45 18.22 4.41
C ALA A 104 9.17 16.89 4.13
N THR A 105 9.36 16.53 2.86
CA THR A 105 9.83 15.19 2.48
C THR A 105 10.81 15.21 1.31
N PHE A 106 11.54 14.11 1.16
CA PHE A 106 12.27 13.78 -0.06
C PHE A 106 11.70 12.53 -0.72
N THR A 107 12.06 12.27 -1.98
CA THR A 107 11.59 11.10 -2.73
C THR A 107 12.77 10.35 -3.33
N TYR A 108 12.76 9.02 -3.19
CA TYR A 108 13.71 8.15 -3.88
C TYR A 108 13.35 8.04 -5.37
N VAL A 109 14.32 8.35 -6.23
CA VAL A 109 14.21 8.17 -7.69
C VAL A 109 14.42 6.71 -8.08
N GLN A 110 15.22 5.98 -7.32
CA GLN A 110 15.57 4.57 -7.54
C GLN A 110 15.66 3.81 -6.21
N GLY A 111 15.74 2.48 -6.31
CA GLY A 111 15.89 1.60 -5.16
C GLY A 111 14.56 1.13 -4.54
N PRO A 112 14.63 0.50 -3.36
CA PRO A 112 13.51 -0.19 -2.73
C PRO A 112 12.32 0.71 -2.35
N TRP A 113 12.55 1.98 -2.02
CA TRP A 113 11.50 2.95 -1.66
C TRP A 113 11.15 3.92 -2.80
N VAL A 114 11.31 3.48 -4.05
CA VAL A 114 11.04 4.31 -5.23
C VAL A 114 9.65 4.95 -5.19
N PHE A 115 9.58 6.25 -5.48
CA PHE A 115 8.36 7.07 -5.45
C PHE A 115 7.69 7.24 -4.07
N CYS A 116 8.29 6.74 -2.98
CA CYS A 116 7.83 7.06 -1.63
C CYS A 116 8.28 8.46 -1.20
N GLN A 117 7.41 9.15 -0.49
CA GLN A 117 7.68 10.37 0.27
C GLN A 117 8.26 9.96 1.63
N VAL A 118 9.51 10.35 1.88
CA VAL A 118 10.23 10.03 3.11
C VAL A 118 10.46 11.31 3.90
N LYS A 119 10.09 11.29 5.19
CA LYS A 119 10.29 12.42 6.09
C LYS A 119 11.76 12.81 6.15
N PHE A 120 12.07 14.10 6.11
CA PHE A 120 13.45 14.55 6.32
C PHE A 120 13.99 14.07 7.67
N GLY A 121 15.27 13.64 7.68
CA GLY A 121 15.95 13.11 8.86
C GLY A 121 15.70 11.62 9.16
N TYR A 122 14.81 10.96 8.42
CA TYR A 122 14.61 9.51 8.52
C TYR A 122 15.32 8.79 7.37
N ASP A 123 16.15 7.79 7.70
CA ASP A 123 16.82 6.93 6.72
C ASP A 123 16.28 5.49 6.81
N PRO A 124 15.51 5.02 5.82
CA PRO A 124 14.96 3.66 5.83
C PRO A 124 16.01 2.56 5.63
N LYS A 125 17.23 2.90 5.19
CA LYS A 125 18.35 1.94 5.10
C LYS A 125 19.02 1.69 6.46
N ALA A 126 18.87 2.61 7.40
CA ALA A 126 19.41 2.50 8.76
C ALA A 126 18.41 1.86 9.74
N ASP A 127 17.12 1.82 9.40
CA ASP A 127 16.07 1.24 10.23
C ASP A 127 15.36 0.07 9.52
N ALA A 128 15.53 -1.14 10.06
CA ALA A 128 14.91 -2.35 9.56
C ALA A 128 13.37 -2.32 9.60
N ILE A 129 12.74 -1.46 10.40
CA ILE A 129 11.28 -1.25 10.36
C ILE A 129 10.87 -0.66 8.99
N GLY A 130 11.78 0.06 8.34
CA GLY A 130 11.65 0.55 6.96
C GLY A 130 11.18 -0.50 5.94
N ARG A 131 11.45 -1.79 6.21
CA ARG A 131 11.10 -2.93 5.35
C ARG A 131 9.60 -3.06 5.07
N PHE A 132 8.75 -2.75 6.05
CA PHE A 132 7.30 -2.86 5.91
C PHE A 132 6.73 -1.78 4.98
N PHE A 133 7.44 -0.66 4.84
CA PHE A 133 7.02 0.44 3.99
C PHE A 133 7.55 0.34 2.56
N GLN A 134 8.35 -0.69 2.24
CA GLN A 134 8.84 -0.92 0.89
C GLN A 134 7.66 -1.19 -0.06
N PRO A 135 7.50 -0.43 -1.16
CA PRO A 135 6.51 -0.71 -2.18
C PRO A 135 6.93 -1.92 -3.03
N VAL A 136 5.99 -2.83 -3.26
CA VAL A 136 6.09 -3.83 -4.32
C VAL A 136 5.44 -3.31 -5.60
N ARG A 137 6.12 -3.51 -6.72
CA ARG A 137 5.63 -3.12 -8.03
C ARG A 137 4.81 -4.25 -8.63
N MET A 138 3.51 -3.99 -8.77
CA MET A 138 2.58 -4.90 -9.43
C MET A 138 2.35 -4.44 -10.87
N ARG A 139 2.48 -5.37 -11.82
CA ARG A 139 2.16 -5.12 -13.22
C ARG A 139 0.95 -5.95 -13.62
N LEU A 140 -0.08 -5.27 -14.11
CA LEU A 140 -1.25 -5.91 -14.70
C LEU A 140 -1.18 -5.76 -16.22
N SER A 141 -1.47 -6.84 -16.93
CA SER A 141 -1.57 -6.78 -18.39
C SER A 141 -2.74 -5.89 -18.80
N VAL A 142 -2.68 -5.32 -20.00
CA VAL A 142 -3.75 -4.45 -20.52
C VAL A 142 -5.06 -5.22 -20.65
N GLU A 143 -4.98 -6.48 -21.06
CA GLU A 143 -6.10 -7.41 -21.22
C GLU A 143 -6.76 -7.68 -19.87
N ARG A 144 -5.95 -7.99 -18.84
CA ARG A 144 -6.46 -8.18 -17.46
C ARG A 144 -7.13 -6.92 -16.96
N LEU A 145 -6.50 -5.75 -17.12
CA LEU A 145 -7.09 -4.48 -16.70
C LEU A 145 -8.41 -4.17 -17.42
N LYS A 146 -8.52 -4.50 -18.72
CA LYS A 146 -9.78 -4.38 -19.47
C LYS A 146 -10.85 -5.32 -18.91
N ALA A 147 -10.51 -6.57 -18.64
CA ALA A 147 -11.42 -7.53 -18.04
C ALA A 147 -11.94 -7.03 -16.68
N TYR A 148 -11.07 -6.50 -15.82
CA TYR A 148 -11.47 -5.96 -14.52
C TYR A 148 -12.38 -4.75 -14.64
N LYS A 149 -12.07 -3.82 -15.54
CA LYS A 149 -12.95 -2.68 -15.80
C LYS A 149 -14.32 -3.12 -16.33
N SER A 150 -14.36 -4.16 -17.15
CA SER A 150 -15.61 -4.74 -17.66
C SER A 150 -16.45 -5.37 -16.55
N ILE A 151 -15.84 -6.21 -15.70
CA ILE A 151 -16.52 -6.82 -14.55
C ILE A 151 -17.03 -5.74 -13.59
N PHE A 152 -16.19 -4.75 -13.26
CA PHE A 152 -16.59 -3.66 -12.38
C PHE A 152 -17.73 -2.81 -12.96
N LYS A 153 -17.73 -2.58 -14.28
CA LYS A 153 -18.82 -1.91 -14.98
C LYS A 153 -20.13 -2.71 -14.87
N ARG A 154 -20.11 -4.00 -15.19
CA ARG A 154 -21.28 -4.90 -15.05
C ARG A 154 -21.78 -4.97 -13.62
N MET A 155 -20.87 -5.02 -12.64
CA MET A 155 -21.22 -4.96 -11.22
C MET A 155 -21.94 -3.65 -10.90
N LYS A 156 -21.43 -2.51 -11.36
CA LYS A 156 -22.09 -1.22 -11.15
C LYS A 156 -23.49 -1.20 -11.77
N GLU A 157 -23.66 -1.75 -12.98
CA GLU A 157 -24.96 -1.83 -13.66
C GLU A 157 -25.92 -2.74 -12.88
N ALA A 158 -25.51 -3.97 -12.56
CA ALA A 158 -26.34 -4.96 -11.86
C ALA A 158 -26.77 -4.52 -10.45
N PHE A 159 -25.94 -3.75 -9.73
CA PHE A 159 -26.22 -3.35 -8.36
C PHE A 159 -26.79 -1.93 -8.24
N CYS A 160 -26.39 -0.97 -9.10
CA CYS A 160 -26.81 0.43 -8.97
C CYS A 160 -27.99 0.82 -9.86
N GLU A 161 -28.31 0.05 -10.91
CA GLU A 161 -29.42 0.38 -11.85
C GLU A 161 -30.74 -0.32 -11.47
N SER A 162 -30.88 -0.81 -10.23
CA SER A 162 -32.20 -1.18 -9.70
C SER A 162 -33.11 0.06 -9.72
N PRO A 163 -34.30 -0.01 -10.36
CA PRO A 163 -35.21 1.11 -10.45
C PRO A 163 -35.57 1.60 -9.05
N ARG A 164 -35.42 2.90 -8.85
CA ARG A 164 -35.80 3.67 -7.66
C ARG A 164 -37.26 3.42 -7.21
N GLU A 165 -38.08 2.84 -8.09
CA GLU A 165 -39.49 2.53 -7.91
C GLU A 165 -39.76 1.41 -6.88
N GLU A 166 -38.82 0.48 -6.63
CA GLU A 166 -39.02 -0.57 -5.63
C GLU A 166 -38.84 -0.08 -4.19
N ALA A 167 -38.01 0.93 -3.97
CA ALA A 167 -37.76 1.48 -2.63
C ALA A 167 -39.00 2.21 -2.06
N GLU A 168 -39.89 2.73 -2.92
CA GLU A 168 -41.16 3.35 -2.51
C GLU A 168 -42.31 2.33 -2.40
N ALA A 169 -42.17 1.14 -3.02
CA ALA A 169 -43.21 0.09 -2.97
C ALA A 169 -43.15 -0.80 -1.72
N VAL A 170 -41.98 -0.92 -1.07
CA VAL A 170 -41.76 -1.82 0.08
C VAL A 170 -42.35 -1.29 1.40
N GLU A 171 -42.70 0.00 1.50
CA GLU A 171 -43.39 0.54 2.70
C GLU A 171 -44.85 0.04 2.87
N SER A 172 -45.39 -0.72 1.92
CA SER A 172 -46.82 -1.11 1.92
C SER A 172 -47.16 -2.57 2.19
N LYS A 173 -46.19 -3.49 2.37
CA LYS A 173 -46.50 -4.93 2.53
C LYS A 173 -45.80 -5.60 3.72
N GLY A 174 -46.60 -5.87 4.76
CA GLY A 174 -46.56 -7.08 5.59
C GLY A 174 -45.27 -7.45 6.32
N ALA A 175 -45.28 -7.34 7.65
CA ALA A 175 -44.19 -7.56 8.60
C ALA A 175 -43.65 -9.01 8.76
N GLU A 176 -43.52 -9.78 7.67
CA GLU A 176 -42.94 -11.13 7.70
C GLU A 176 -41.83 -11.31 6.64
N GLU A 177 -41.09 -10.23 6.36
CA GLU A 177 -39.86 -10.32 5.56
C GLU A 177 -38.72 -10.97 6.36
N ASP A 178 -38.37 -12.15 5.86
CA ASP A 178 -37.20 -12.97 6.17
C ASP A 178 -35.97 -12.11 6.52
N LEU A 179 -35.31 -12.43 7.64
CA LEU A 179 -34.09 -11.77 8.09
C LEU A 179 -33.04 -11.71 6.97
N MET A 180 -33.01 -12.73 6.11
CA MET A 180 -32.14 -12.80 4.94
C MET A 180 -32.46 -11.75 3.87
N GLY A 181 -33.73 -11.39 3.69
CA GLY A 181 -34.14 -10.30 2.79
C GLY A 181 -33.60 -8.95 3.25
N ARG A 182 -33.72 -8.65 4.54
CA ARG A 182 -33.16 -7.43 5.15
C ARG A 182 -31.65 -7.36 5.06
N VAL A 183 -30.95 -8.47 5.34
CA VAL A 183 -29.49 -8.56 5.21
C VAL A 183 -29.06 -8.35 3.74
N ARG A 184 -29.78 -8.92 2.77
CA ARG A 184 -29.51 -8.74 1.35
C ARG A 184 -29.70 -7.29 0.90
N THR A 185 -30.78 -6.64 1.34
CA THR A 185 -31.07 -5.23 1.01
C THR A 185 -30.04 -4.29 1.63
N GLN A 186 -29.65 -4.51 2.90
CA GLN A 186 -28.63 -3.70 3.56
C GLN A 186 -27.24 -3.88 2.92
N PHE A 187 -26.91 -5.11 2.50
CA PHE A 187 -25.68 -5.40 1.78
C PHE A 187 -25.66 -4.74 0.39
N LYS A 188 -26.76 -4.83 -0.37
CA LYS A 188 -26.93 -4.13 -1.66
C LYS A 188 -26.75 -2.63 -1.51
N ALA A 189 -27.43 -1.99 -0.54
CA ALA A 189 -27.32 -0.55 -0.31
C ALA A 189 -25.88 -0.11 0.01
N THR A 190 -25.17 -0.90 0.81
CA THR A 190 -23.75 -0.66 1.14
C THR A 190 -22.86 -0.76 -0.11
N ILE A 191 -23.08 -1.77 -0.96
CA ILE A 191 -22.34 -1.94 -2.22
C ILE A 191 -22.61 -0.77 -3.17
N VAL A 192 -23.86 -0.33 -3.30
CA VAL A 192 -24.24 0.78 -4.19
C VAL A 192 -23.53 2.08 -3.81
N GLU A 193 -23.53 2.43 -2.51
CA GLU A 193 -22.79 3.60 -2.02
C GLU A 193 -21.28 3.46 -2.24
N MET A 194 -20.72 2.26 -2.06
CA MET A 194 -19.30 2.00 -2.35
C MET A 194 -18.95 2.11 -3.84
N LEU A 195 -19.87 1.79 -4.75
CA LEU A 195 -19.64 1.80 -6.20
C LEU A 195 -19.96 3.15 -6.86
N ARG A 196 -20.67 4.07 -6.18
CA ARG A 196 -21.06 5.35 -6.75
C ARG A 196 -19.83 6.25 -6.98
N GLY A 197 -19.46 6.41 -8.25
CA GLY A 197 -18.30 7.22 -8.65
C GLY A 197 -16.95 6.59 -8.35
N ALA A 198 -16.93 5.37 -7.81
CA ALA A 198 -15.71 4.66 -7.49
C ALA A 198 -15.02 4.15 -8.74
N LYS A 199 -13.69 4.29 -8.77
CA LYS A 199 -12.84 3.57 -9.71
C LYS A 199 -12.60 2.16 -9.17
N PRO A 200 -12.30 1.18 -10.04
CA PRO A 200 -11.87 -0.12 -9.55
C PRO A 200 -10.55 0.06 -8.80
N THR A 201 -10.56 -0.27 -7.51
CA THR A 201 -9.39 -0.14 -6.64
C THR A 201 -9.05 -1.47 -5.97
N TYR A 202 -7.78 -1.69 -5.67
CA TYR A 202 -7.31 -2.79 -4.83
C TYR A 202 -6.69 -2.23 -3.56
N MET A 203 -7.29 -2.55 -2.41
CA MET A 203 -6.93 -1.96 -1.11
C MET A 203 -6.99 -0.41 -1.09
N GLY A 204 -7.79 0.16 -2.00
CA GLY A 204 -7.92 1.58 -2.28
C GLY A 204 -7.05 2.07 -3.43
N VAL A 205 -6.03 1.33 -3.86
CA VAL A 205 -5.16 1.73 -4.97
C VAL A 205 -5.87 1.60 -6.29
N ASP A 206 -5.96 2.69 -7.05
CA ASP A 206 -6.50 2.67 -8.41
C ASP A 206 -5.84 1.54 -9.22
N LEU A 207 -6.66 0.61 -9.73
CA LEU A 207 -6.16 -0.45 -10.60
C LEU A 207 -5.65 0.17 -11.90
N THR A 208 -4.33 0.11 -12.05
CA THR A 208 -3.61 0.56 -13.24
C THR A 208 -2.67 -0.54 -13.71
N SER A 209 -2.08 -0.38 -14.90
CA SER A 209 -1.11 -1.35 -15.42
C SER A 209 0.18 -1.42 -14.57
N ASN A 210 0.49 -0.38 -13.79
CA ASN A 210 1.66 -0.31 -12.93
C ASN A 210 1.27 0.25 -11.57
N MET A 211 1.06 -0.63 -10.60
CA MET A 211 0.74 -0.24 -9.22
C MET A 211 1.98 -0.35 -8.33
N LEU A 212 2.08 0.54 -7.36
CA LEU A 212 3.07 0.48 -6.29
C LEU A 212 2.33 0.37 -4.97
N LEU A 213 2.49 -0.77 -4.31
CA LEU A 213 1.76 -1.11 -3.09
C LEU A 213 2.77 -1.23 -1.94
N PRO A 214 2.79 -0.31 -0.96
CA PRO A 214 3.53 -0.53 0.27
C PRO A 214 3.07 -1.83 0.93
N LEU A 215 4.01 -2.68 1.34
CA LEU A 215 3.69 -3.98 1.93
C LEU A 215 2.76 -3.86 3.16
N ILE A 216 2.95 -2.81 3.97
CA ILE A 216 2.07 -2.52 5.13
C ILE A 216 0.63 -2.18 4.74
N ASP A 217 0.40 -1.66 3.53
CA ASP A 217 -0.94 -1.23 3.07
C ASP A 217 -1.75 -2.42 2.53
N VAL A 218 -1.16 -3.62 2.42
CA VAL A 218 -1.86 -4.83 1.95
C VAL A 218 -2.53 -5.52 3.14
N SER A 219 -3.85 -5.36 3.30
CA SER A 219 -4.58 -5.90 4.45
C SER A 219 -4.85 -7.41 4.41
N GLU A 220 -4.17 -8.15 3.54
CA GLU A 220 -4.34 -9.60 3.41
C GLU A 220 -3.57 -10.30 4.55
N ARG A 221 -4.29 -11.10 5.35
CA ARG A 221 -3.79 -11.64 6.62
C ARG A 221 -2.62 -12.60 6.41
N GLU A 222 -2.67 -13.45 5.39
CA GLU A 222 -1.61 -14.41 5.13
C GLU A 222 -0.30 -13.71 4.77
N LEU A 223 -0.35 -12.67 3.94
CA LEU A 223 0.80 -11.85 3.59
C LEU A 223 1.34 -11.10 4.79
N GLN A 224 0.48 -10.51 5.63
CA GLN A 224 0.94 -9.85 6.86
C GLN A 224 1.65 -10.84 7.79
N ASN A 225 1.11 -12.06 7.95
CA ASN A 225 1.79 -13.11 8.70
C ASN A 225 3.13 -13.50 8.07
N ARG A 226 3.21 -13.61 6.74
CA ARG A 226 4.47 -13.89 6.03
C ARG A 226 5.47 -12.76 6.25
N LEU A 227 5.07 -11.50 6.16
CA LEU A 227 5.93 -10.34 6.37
C LEU A 227 6.48 -10.28 7.80
N LEU A 228 5.66 -10.63 8.79
CA LEU A 228 6.07 -10.64 10.19
C LEU A 228 7.06 -11.77 10.50
N ASN A 229 6.90 -12.94 9.86
CA ASN A 229 7.71 -14.13 10.14
C ASN A 229 8.86 -14.35 9.14
N ALA A 230 8.93 -13.57 8.06
CA ALA A 230 10.00 -13.66 7.08
C ALA A 230 11.33 -13.19 7.66
N TYR A 231 12.40 -13.92 7.37
CA TYR A 231 13.76 -13.45 7.57
C TYR A 231 14.03 -12.23 6.67
N TRP A 232 14.87 -11.31 7.10
CA TRP A 232 15.31 -10.18 6.28
C TRP A 232 16.84 -10.10 6.31
N ASN A 233 17.41 -9.36 5.37
CA ASN A 233 18.87 -9.20 5.26
C ASN A 233 19.42 -8.46 6.48
N ASP A 234 20.63 -8.81 6.92
CA ASP A 234 21.32 -8.07 8.00
C ASP A 234 21.72 -6.65 7.57
N ALA A 235 21.83 -6.40 6.26
CA ALA A 235 22.11 -5.10 5.67
C ALA A 235 21.05 -4.77 4.60
N CYS A 236 20.75 -3.47 4.47
CA CYS A 236 19.82 -2.98 3.45
C CYS A 236 20.49 -2.98 2.07
N ASP A 237 19.98 -3.80 1.15
CA ASP A 237 20.41 -3.84 -0.25
C ASP A 237 19.91 -2.61 -1.03
N ASP A 238 20.70 -2.13 -1.99
CA ASP A 238 20.37 -0.94 -2.77
C ASP A 238 19.19 -1.12 -3.75
N GLN A 239 18.90 -2.36 -4.15
CA GLN A 239 17.86 -2.71 -5.10
C GLN A 239 16.61 -3.29 -4.41
N TYR A 240 16.81 -4.22 -3.48
CA TYR A 240 15.74 -4.99 -2.82
C TYR A 240 15.49 -4.56 -1.37
N GLY A 241 16.31 -3.66 -0.83
CA GLY A 241 16.19 -3.18 0.53
C GLY A 241 16.46 -4.29 1.55
N TRP A 242 15.57 -4.42 2.52
CA TRP A 242 15.72 -5.42 3.57
C TRP A 242 15.29 -6.83 3.14
N TRP A 243 14.61 -6.96 2.00
CA TRP A 243 14.09 -8.23 1.52
C TRP A 243 15.03 -8.87 0.51
N THR A 244 15.01 -10.20 0.43
CA THR A 244 15.68 -10.91 -0.66
C THR A 244 14.88 -10.77 -1.97
N PRO A 245 15.52 -10.91 -3.14
CA PRO A 245 14.81 -10.92 -4.42
C PRO A 245 13.71 -11.97 -4.50
N LEU A 246 13.94 -13.14 -3.88
CA LEU A 246 12.99 -14.24 -3.85
C LEU A 246 11.75 -13.91 -3.03
N GLN A 247 11.90 -13.22 -1.89
CA GLN A 247 10.79 -12.78 -1.07
C GLN A 247 9.96 -11.70 -1.75
N ILE A 248 10.59 -10.72 -2.39
CA ILE A 248 9.86 -9.72 -3.18
C ILE A 248 9.03 -10.39 -4.29
N LYS A 249 9.60 -11.40 -4.95
CA LYS A 249 8.89 -12.19 -5.95
C LYS A 249 7.72 -12.97 -5.32
N ASP A 250 7.93 -13.61 -4.17
CA ASP A 250 6.88 -14.33 -3.43
C ASP A 250 5.73 -13.40 -3.03
N PHE A 251 6.03 -12.25 -2.40
CA PHE A 251 5.02 -11.26 -2.02
C PHE A 251 4.23 -10.75 -3.23
N THR A 252 4.91 -10.48 -4.34
CA THR A 252 4.29 -10.05 -5.60
C THR A 252 3.38 -11.14 -6.17
N ALA A 253 3.82 -12.41 -6.16
CA ALA A 253 3.04 -13.55 -6.61
C ALA A 253 1.80 -13.77 -5.73
N HIS A 254 1.96 -13.64 -4.41
CA HIS A 254 0.88 -13.75 -3.44
C HIS A 254 -0.19 -12.67 -3.65
N ILE A 255 0.22 -11.40 -3.75
CA ILE A 255 -0.69 -10.29 -4.05
C ILE A 255 -1.39 -10.51 -5.39
N SER A 256 -0.67 -11.00 -6.41
CA SER A 256 -1.26 -11.30 -7.72
C SER A 256 -2.31 -12.39 -7.61
N SER A 257 -2.02 -13.48 -6.90
CA SER A 257 -2.97 -14.58 -6.70
C SER A 257 -4.21 -14.14 -5.93
N HIS A 258 -4.03 -13.39 -4.83
CA HIS A 258 -5.15 -12.84 -4.06
C HIS A 258 -6.03 -11.93 -4.92
N LEU A 259 -5.39 -11.05 -5.71
CA LEU A 259 -6.07 -10.14 -6.61
C LEU A 259 -6.91 -10.92 -7.65
N GLU A 260 -6.36 -11.96 -8.29
CA GLU A 260 -7.13 -12.85 -9.19
C GLU A 260 -8.30 -13.55 -8.47
N GLY A 261 -8.10 -13.97 -7.22
CA GLY A 261 -9.16 -14.52 -6.39
C GLY A 261 -10.30 -13.52 -6.14
N CYS A 262 -9.98 -12.26 -5.85
CA CYS A 262 -10.98 -11.20 -5.75
C CYS A 262 -11.76 -11.03 -7.06
N PHE A 263 -11.07 -11.08 -8.20
CA PHE A 263 -11.71 -10.91 -9.50
C PHE A 263 -12.64 -12.06 -9.87
N SER A 264 -12.22 -13.30 -9.62
CA SER A 264 -13.07 -14.47 -9.83
C SER A 264 -14.36 -14.36 -9.00
N LYS A 265 -14.24 -14.00 -7.71
CA LYS A 265 -15.40 -13.80 -6.83
C LYS A 265 -16.33 -12.70 -7.33
N MET A 266 -15.78 -11.55 -7.75
CA MET A 266 -16.60 -10.47 -8.30
C MET A 266 -17.34 -10.90 -9.56
N ASN A 267 -16.68 -11.63 -10.48
CA ASN A 267 -17.36 -12.12 -11.68
C ASN A 267 -18.48 -13.10 -11.36
N THR A 268 -18.28 -14.02 -10.42
CA THR A 268 -19.34 -14.94 -9.95
C THR A 268 -20.54 -14.17 -9.39
N LEU A 269 -20.31 -13.16 -8.55
CA LEU A 269 -21.40 -12.33 -8.00
C LEU A 269 -22.19 -11.59 -9.09
N VAL A 270 -21.50 -11.11 -10.12
CA VAL A 270 -22.15 -10.45 -11.27
C VAL A 270 -23.00 -11.45 -12.04
N GLU A 271 -22.49 -12.64 -12.34
CA GLU A 271 -23.24 -13.68 -13.05
C GLU A 271 -24.46 -14.18 -12.26
N GLU A 272 -24.36 -14.29 -10.95
CA GLU A 272 -25.49 -14.63 -10.07
C GLU A 272 -26.57 -13.54 -10.06
N ALA A 273 -26.15 -12.28 -10.03
CA ALA A 273 -27.07 -11.14 -10.10
C ALA A 273 -27.80 -11.07 -11.45
N GLU A 274 -27.07 -11.25 -12.56
CA GLU A 274 -27.64 -11.27 -13.92
C GLU A 274 -28.62 -12.45 -14.10
N ARG A 275 -28.30 -13.65 -13.60
CA ARG A 275 -29.22 -14.80 -13.64
C ARG A 275 -30.50 -14.55 -12.86
N SER A 276 -30.39 -13.93 -11.68
CA SER A 276 -31.56 -13.61 -10.83
C SER A 276 -32.51 -12.63 -11.52
N ALA A 277 -31.97 -11.65 -12.25
CA ALA A 277 -32.77 -10.66 -12.98
C ALA A 277 -33.50 -11.24 -14.21
N THR A 278 -33.02 -12.36 -14.77
CA THR A 278 -33.68 -13.02 -15.92
C THR A 278 -34.76 -14.03 -15.54
N SER A 279 -34.87 -14.40 -14.26
CA SER A 279 -35.85 -15.37 -13.77
C SER A 279 -37.16 -14.75 -13.26
N GLU A 280 -37.23 -13.42 -13.18
CA GLU A 280 -38.42 -12.63 -12.85
C GLU A 280 -39.12 -12.15 -14.13
#